data_AF-A0A968WIF2-F1
#
_entry.id   AF-A0A968WIF2-F1
#
_cell.length_a   1.000
_cell.length_b   1.000
_cell.length_c   1.000
_cell.angle_alpha   90.00
_cell.angle_beta   90.00
_cell.angle_gamma   90.00
#
_symmetry.space_group_name_H-M   'P 1'
#
loop_
_entity.id
_entity.type
_entity.pdbx_description
1 polymer ?
#
loop_
_entity_poly.entity_id
_entity_poly.type
_entity_poly.pdbx_seq_one_letter_code
_entity_poly.pdbx_strand_id
1 'polypeptide(L)'
;MLGDTVAFDVRTLIAQDEKTQFPIRELSTYFRISQASMEFLGLNLRAGRSVVGDTIIFNYESQRDLNDFVNMVGIHANLRNTTVYPQDLALFAPEAIQLGQAVRVNGIMDGRVRKFKVHDMALGIGATHLVGTLDMDGLPDFMETFIILNLQDSRLNFRDLAFLYNEKTLNRLEPMGALTMNGQFLGYRPILSPTETSPENSVAFVPTST
;
A
#
# COMPACT_ATOMS: atom_id res chain seq x y z
N MET A 1 -4.48 -5.24 -34.58
CA MET A 1 -5.88 -5.54 -34.25
C MET A 1 -6.39 -4.41 -33.39
N LEU A 2 -7.44 -3.69 -33.81
CA LEU A 2 -8.14 -2.76 -32.93
C LEU A 2 -8.85 -3.62 -31.88
N GLY A 3 -8.34 -3.62 -30.64
CA GLY A 3 -8.97 -4.36 -29.55
C GLY A 3 -10.26 -3.65 -29.16
N ASP A 4 -11.40 -4.34 -29.27
CA ASP A 4 -12.67 -3.80 -28.85
C ASP A 4 -12.58 -3.37 -27.39
N THR A 5 -12.89 -2.09 -27.18
CA THR A 5 -12.93 -1.48 -25.85
C THR A 5 -14.37 -1.48 -25.40
N VAL A 6 -14.62 -2.06 -24.24
CA VAL A 6 -15.93 -2.04 -23.59
C VAL A 6 -15.85 -1.03 -22.45
N ALA A 7 -16.82 -0.12 -22.37
CA ALA A 7 -16.88 0.88 -21.32
C ALA A 7 -18.30 1.05 -20.78
N PHE A 8 -18.41 1.29 -19.48
CA PHE A 8 -19.68 1.50 -18.79
C PHE A 8 -19.54 2.58 -17.72
N ASP A 9 -20.56 3.43 -17.60
CA ASP A 9 -20.75 4.28 -16.42
C ASP A 9 -21.48 3.46 -15.34
N VAL A 10 -20.72 2.91 -14.41
CA VAL A 10 -21.24 2.15 -13.28
C VAL A 10 -21.63 3.15 -12.19
N ARG A 11 -22.92 3.39 -12.01
CA ARG A 11 -23.42 4.31 -10.97
C ARG A 11 -23.50 3.66 -9.60
N THR A 12 -23.88 2.39 -9.55
CA THR A 12 -23.95 1.60 -8.32
C THR A 12 -23.91 0.13 -8.69
N LEU A 13 -22.97 -0.60 -8.09
CA LEU A 13 -22.93 -2.05 -8.09
C LEU A 13 -22.76 -2.55 -6.66
N ILE A 14 -23.56 -3.56 -6.31
CA ILE A 14 -23.48 -4.30 -5.05
C ILE A 14 -23.28 -5.76 -5.45
N ALA A 15 -22.28 -6.40 -4.87
CA ALA A 15 -21.93 -7.78 -5.18
C ALA A 15 -21.31 -8.46 -3.97
N GLN A 16 -21.19 -9.79 -4.05
CA GLN A 16 -20.45 -10.58 -3.09
C GLN A 16 -19.62 -11.60 -3.85
N ASP A 17 -18.32 -11.66 -3.55
CA ASP A 17 -17.46 -12.69 -4.12
C ASP A 17 -17.86 -14.07 -3.58
N GLU A 18 -18.04 -15.04 -4.46
CA GLU A 18 -18.55 -16.37 -4.06
C GLU A 18 -17.52 -17.16 -3.24
N LYS A 19 -16.22 -17.01 -3.51
CA LYS A 19 -15.18 -17.83 -2.89
C LYS A 19 -14.81 -17.33 -1.50
N THR A 20 -14.60 -16.03 -1.37
CA THR A 20 -14.16 -15.36 -0.14
C THR A 20 -15.33 -14.81 0.67
N GLN A 21 -16.54 -14.80 0.10
CA GLN A 21 -17.72 -14.14 0.66
C GLN A 21 -17.50 -12.63 0.87
N PHE A 22 -16.52 -12.04 0.20
CA PHE A 22 -16.13 -10.64 0.37
C PHE A 22 -17.17 -9.70 -0.24
N PRO A 23 -17.79 -8.82 0.57
CA PRO A 23 -18.89 -7.99 0.09
C PRO A 23 -18.38 -6.72 -0.58
N ILE A 24 -18.80 -6.48 -1.82
CA ILE A 24 -18.74 -5.17 -2.48
C ILE A 24 -20.05 -4.45 -2.14
N ARG A 25 -19.97 -3.52 -1.20
CA ARG A 25 -21.11 -2.77 -0.68
C ARG A 25 -21.52 -1.62 -1.59
N GLU A 26 -20.56 -1.08 -2.33
CA GLU A 26 -20.77 -0.04 -3.32
C GLU A 26 -19.60 -0.03 -4.29
N LEU A 27 -19.89 0.01 -5.59
CA LEU A 27 -18.94 0.36 -6.63
C LEU A 27 -19.61 1.38 -7.55
N SER A 28 -19.00 2.56 -7.67
CA SER A 28 -19.32 3.56 -8.67
C SER A 28 -18.03 3.97 -9.38
N THR A 29 -18.02 3.98 -10.71
CA THR A 29 -16.85 4.32 -11.53
C THR A 29 -17.23 4.41 -13.01
N TYR A 30 -16.48 5.18 -13.79
CA TYR A 30 -16.41 4.95 -15.22
C TYR A 30 -15.42 3.80 -15.50
N PHE A 31 -15.97 2.62 -15.78
CA PHE A 31 -15.21 1.41 -16.02
C PHE A 31 -14.90 1.27 -17.51
N ARG A 32 -13.66 0.87 -17.84
CA ARG A 32 -13.24 0.53 -19.19
C ARG A 32 -12.36 -0.71 -19.18
N ILE A 33 -12.59 -1.61 -20.13
CA ILE A 33 -11.75 -2.78 -20.34
C ILE A 33 -11.44 -2.96 -21.82
N SER A 34 -10.20 -3.34 -22.11
CA SER A 34 -9.70 -3.62 -23.45
C SER A 34 -8.83 -4.88 -23.42
N GLN A 35 -8.16 -5.17 -24.54
CA GLN A 35 -7.17 -6.26 -24.61
C GLN A 35 -5.90 -5.97 -23.80
N ALA A 36 -5.62 -4.70 -23.48
CA ALA A 36 -4.37 -4.28 -22.83
C ALA A 36 -4.55 -3.48 -21.53
N SER A 37 -5.79 -3.11 -21.17
CA SER A 37 -6.05 -2.33 -19.95
C SER A 37 -7.40 -2.65 -19.31
N MET A 38 -7.45 -2.48 -17.99
CA MET A 38 -8.67 -2.45 -17.18
C MET A 38 -8.60 -1.21 -16.28
N GLU A 39 -9.59 -0.34 -16.39
CA GLU A 39 -9.56 1.01 -15.84
C GLU A 39 -10.81 1.30 -15.02
N PHE A 40 -10.59 1.87 -13.84
CA PHE A 40 -11.60 2.35 -12.91
C PHE A 40 -11.34 3.84 -12.67
N LEU A 41 -12.04 4.69 -13.41
CA LEU A 41 -11.88 6.15 -13.34
C LEU A 41 -12.99 6.75 -12.45
N GLY A 42 -12.64 7.71 -11.58
CA GLY A 42 -13.61 8.27 -10.62
C GLY A 42 -14.21 7.19 -9.70
N LEU A 43 -13.38 6.23 -9.30
CA LEU A 43 -13.67 5.10 -8.44
C LEU A 43 -14.11 5.55 -7.05
N ASN A 44 -15.29 5.10 -6.67
CA ASN A 44 -15.75 4.98 -5.29
C ASN A 44 -16.07 3.51 -5.04
N LEU A 45 -15.16 2.80 -4.39
CA LEU A 45 -15.33 1.41 -4.00
C LEU A 45 -15.45 1.31 -2.48
N ARG A 46 -16.52 0.68 -2.00
CA ARG A 46 -16.65 0.19 -0.63
C ARG A 46 -16.68 -1.32 -0.65
N ALA A 47 -15.58 -1.96 -0.28
CA ALA A 47 -15.44 -3.41 -0.27
C ALA A 47 -14.99 -3.88 1.12
N GLY A 48 -15.77 -4.76 1.75
CA GLY A 48 -15.64 -4.99 3.17
C GLY A 48 -15.71 -3.66 3.92
N ARG A 49 -14.80 -3.45 4.86
CA ARG A 49 -14.67 -2.21 5.63
C ARG A 49 -13.86 -1.14 4.87
N SER A 50 -13.14 -1.53 3.83
CA SER A 50 -12.25 -0.68 3.06
C SER A 50 -13.01 0.23 2.11
N VAL A 51 -12.42 1.39 1.88
CA VAL A 51 -12.86 2.39 0.91
C VAL A 51 -11.69 2.70 0.00
N VAL A 52 -11.89 2.60 -1.32
CA VAL A 52 -10.84 2.85 -2.31
C VAL A 52 -11.35 3.84 -3.35
N GLY A 53 -10.52 4.83 -3.64
CA GLY A 53 -10.69 5.83 -4.69
C GLY A 53 -9.34 6.50 -4.94
N ASP A 54 -9.13 7.30 -5.98
CA ASP A 54 -10.10 7.73 -6.99
C ASP A 54 -9.89 7.06 -8.34
N THR A 55 -8.68 6.64 -8.68
CA THR A 55 -8.43 6.04 -9.98
C THR A 55 -7.48 4.86 -9.85
N ILE A 56 -7.83 3.74 -10.50
CA ILE A 56 -6.97 2.56 -10.63
C ILE A 56 -6.98 2.09 -12.08
N ILE A 57 -5.80 1.88 -12.63
CA ILE A 57 -5.60 1.39 -13.98
C ILE A 57 -4.65 0.21 -13.92
N PHE A 58 -5.11 -0.92 -14.43
CA PHE A 58 -4.31 -2.10 -14.66
C PHE A 58 -3.93 -2.17 -16.14
N ASN A 59 -2.62 -2.28 -16.42
CA ASN A 59 -2.05 -2.42 -17.75
C ASN A 59 -1.43 -3.80 -17.89
N TYR A 60 -1.67 -4.46 -19.01
CA TYR A 60 -1.20 -5.82 -19.30
C TYR A 60 -1.02 -6.02 -20.81
N GLU A 61 -0.26 -7.04 -21.23
CA GLU A 61 -0.11 -7.36 -22.65
C GLU A 61 -1.31 -8.14 -23.16
N SER A 62 -1.90 -8.98 -22.30
CA SER A 62 -3.16 -9.66 -22.55
C SER A 62 -3.91 -9.92 -21.24
N GLN A 63 -5.22 -10.18 -21.33
CA GLN A 63 -6.01 -10.55 -20.14
C GLN A 63 -5.52 -11.85 -19.46
N ARG A 64 -4.69 -12.68 -20.12
CA ARG A 64 -4.08 -13.86 -19.49
C ARG A 64 -3.10 -13.48 -18.38
N ASP A 65 -2.52 -12.29 -18.45
CA ASP A 65 -1.55 -11.78 -17.48
C ASP A 65 -2.18 -11.53 -16.11
N LEU A 66 -3.51 -11.40 -16.05
CA LEU A 66 -4.26 -11.29 -14.80
C LEU A 66 -4.11 -12.54 -13.91
N ASN A 67 -3.74 -13.69 -14.49
CA ASN A 67 -3.42 -14.90 -13.72
C ASN A 67 -2.10 -14.80 -12.95
N ASP A 68 -1.21 -13.89 -13.38
CA ASP A 68 0.05 -13.57 -12.70
C ASP A 68 0.10 -12.07 -12.38
N PHE A 69 -0.91 -11.63 -11.62
CA PHE A 69 -1.15 -10.23 -11.31
C PHE A 69 0.07 -9.55 -10.67
N VAL A 70 0.75 -10.24 -9.75
CA VAL A 70 1.88 -9.71 -9.00
C VAL A 70 3.04 -9.33 -9.92
N ASN A 71 3.33 -10.17 -10.92
CA ASN A 71 4.52 -10.03 -11.74
C ASN A 71 4.26 -9.35 -13.08
N MET A 72 3.08 -9.50 -13.66
CA MET A 72 2.80 -9.11 -15.04
C MET A 72 1.98 -7.83 -15.17
N VAL A 73 1.10 -7.55 -14.20
CA VAL A 73 0.15 -6.43 -14.30
C VAL A 73 0.78 -5.14 -13.79
N GLY A 74 0.89 -4.16 -14.69
CA GLY A 74 1.21 -2.78 -14.34
C GLY A 74 0.02 -2.09 -13.68
N ILE A 75 0.28 -1.31 -12.64
CA ILE A 75 -0.69 -0.58 -11.85
C ILE A 75 -0.32 0.90 -11.92
N HIS A 76 -1.28 1.72 -12.29
CA HIS A 76 -1.29 3.14 -12.01
C HIS A 76 -2.49 3.43 -11.10
N ALA A 77 -2.26 3.95 -9.90
CA ALA A 77 -3.33 4.27 -8.98
C ALA A 77 -3.15 5.67 -8.40
N ASN A 78 -4.13 6.55 -8.61
CA ASN A 78 -4.22 7.83 -7.93
C ASN A 78 -5.19 7.66 -6.75
N LEU A 79 -4.62 7.40 -5.57
CA LEU A 79 -5.37 7.11 -4.38
C LEU A 79 -5.74 8.41 -3.65
N ARG A 80 -7.03 8.60 -3.40
CA ARG A 80 -7.60 9.74 -2.68
C ARG A 80 -8.66 9.27 -1.71
N ASN A 81 -8.57 9.75 -0.47
CA ASN A 81 -9.47 9.38 0.63
C ASN A 81 -9.61 7.85 0.79
N THR A 82 -8.57 7.11 0.41
CA THR A 82 -8.57 5.65 0.50
C THR A 82 -8.31 5.24 1.95
N THR A 83 -9.04 4.24 2.43
CA THR A 83 -8.82 3.59 3.72
C THR A 83 -8.84 2.09 3.51
N VAL A 84 -7.71 1.44 3.73
CA VAL A 84 -7.57 -0.01 3.58
C VAL A 84 -7.55 -0.64 4.97
N TYR A 85 -8.45 -1.59 5.21
CA TYR A 85 -8.45 -2.39 6.41
C TYR A 85 -7.59 -3.65 6.22
N PRO A 86 -6.69 -3.97 7.16
CA PRO A 86 -5.82 -5.15 7.09
C PRO A 86 -6.58 -6.45 6.85
N GLN A 87 -7.75 -6.61 7.45
CA GLN A 87 -8.56 -7.83 7.32
C GLN A 87 -9.10 -8.03 5.90
N ASP A 88 -9.45 -6.93 5.22
CA ASP A 88 -9.93 -6.99 3.84
C ASP A 88 -8.75 -7.24 2.87
N LEU A 89 -7.61 -6.57 3.10
CA LEU A 89 -6.41 -6.77 2.28
C LEU A 89 -5.83 -8.17 2.45
N ALA A 90 -5.94 -8.76 3.66
CA ALA A 90 -5.45 -10.11 3.97
C ALA A 90 -6.13 -11.22 3.17
N LEU A 91 -7.29 -10.96 2.55
CA LEU A 91 -7.90 -11.90 1.60
C LEU A 91 -7.05 -12.09 0.33
N PHE A 92 -6.20 -11.12 0.02
CA PHE A 92 -5.33 -11.11 -1.15
C PHE A 92 -3.84 -11.18 -0.78
N ALA A 93 -3.45 -10.59 0.35
CA ALA A 93 -2.08 -10.55 0.85
C ALA A 93 -2.06 -10.87 2.36
N PRO A 94 -1.97 -12.15 2.76
CA PRO A 94 -2.15 -12.57 4.15
C PRO A 94 -1.26 -11.84 5.17
N GLU A 95 -0.04 -11.43 4.82
CA GLU A 95 0.84 -10.71 5.75
C GLU A 95 0.28 -9.34 6.17
N ALA A 96 -0.63 -8.75 5.38
CA ALA A 96 -1.23 -7.45 5.66
C ALA A 96 -1.91 -7.41 7.04
N ILE A 97 -2.33 -8.55 7.59
CA ILE A 97 -2.92 -8.64 8.93
C ILE A 97 -2.00 -8.07 10.02
N GLN A 98 -0.68 -8.09 9.81
CA GLN A 98 0.32 -7.56 10.74
C GLN A 98 0.18 -6.05 10.95
N LEU A 99 -0.37 -5.29 9.99
CA LEU A 99 -0.57 -3.84 10.12
C LEU A 99 -1.45 -3.48 11.34
N GLY A 100 -2.32 -4.40 11.78
CA GLY A 100 -3.13 -4.31 13.00
C GLY A 100 -4.28 -3.28 12.94
N GLN A 101 -4.13 -2.22 12.17
CA GLN A 101 -5.09 -1.12 12.07
C GLN A 101 -5.21 -0.59 10.63
N ALA A 102 -6.32 0.11 10.37
CA ALA A 102 -6.61 0.65 9.04
C ALA A 102 -5.56 1.68 8.61
N VAL A 103 -5.18 1.62 7.34
CA VAL A 103 -4.24 2.55 6.72
C VAL A 103 -5.04 3.50 5.84
N ARG A 104 -4.97 4.80 6.15
CA ARG A 104 -5.45 5.88 5.29
C ARG A 104 -4.37 6.19 4.27
N VAL A 105 -4.73 6.27 3.00
CA VAL A 105 -3.80 6.42 1.88
C VAL A 105 -4.26 7.55 0.98
N ASN A 106 -3.36 8.50 0.75
CA ASN A 106 -3.38 9.34 -0.44
C ASN A 106 -2.01 9.26 -1.12
N GLY A 107 -1.99 9.42 -2.44
CA GLY A 107 -0.77 9.42 -3.23
C GLY A 107 -0.97 8.72 -4.56
N ILE A 108 0.08 8.71 -5.37
CA ILE A 108 0.04 8.12 -6.69
C ILE A 108 1.03 6.96 -6.72
N MET A 109 0.52 5.77 -6.99
CA MET A 109 1.30 4.54 -7.10
C MET A 109 1.48 4.17 -8.58
N ASP A 110 2.71 3.85 -8.96
CA ASP A 110 3.09 3.37 -10.29
C ASP A 110 4.01 2.15 -10.18
N GLY A 111 3.76 1.12 -10.98
CA GLY A 111 4.64 -0.05 -11.09
C GLY A 111 3.87 -1.37 -11.11
N ARG A 112 4.44 -2.43 -10.55
CA ARG A 112 3.77 -3.73 -10.35
C ARG A 112 3.79 -4.06 -8.86
N VAL A 113 3.01 -5.03 -8.39
CA VAL A 113 3.06 -5.42 -6.97
C VAL A 113 4.49 -5.76 -6.55
N ARG A 114 5.23 -6.53 -7.37
CA ARG A 114 6.63 -6.88 -7.08
C ARG A 114 7.58 -5.70 -6.95
N LYS A 115 7.27 -4.58 -7.62
CA LYS A 115 8.10 -3.37 -7.65
C LYS A 115 7.27 -2.14 -8.00
N PHE A 116 7.07 -1.24 -7.05
CA PHE A 116 6.30 -0.03 -7.26
C PHE A 116 6.90 1.17 -6.55
N LYS A 117 6.49 2.35 -7.02
CA LYS A 117 6.79 3.63 -6.40
C LYS A 117 5.50 4.31 -6.01
N VAL A 118 5.52 5.05 -4.91
CA VAL A 118 4.47 5.96 -4.47
C VAL A 118 5.07 7.36 -4.35
N HIS A 119 4.48 8.30 -5.06
CA HIS A 119 4.78 9.73 -4.95
C HIS A 119 3.57 10.49 -4.40
N ASP A 120 3.81 11.71 -3.94
CA ASP A 120 2.81 12.53 -3.22
C ASP A 120 2.12 11.75 -2.10
N MET A 121 2.89 10.89 -1.43
CA MET A 121 2.38 9.95 -0.46
C MET A 121 1.97 10.69 0.81
N ALA A 122 0.75 10.42 1.28
CA ALA A 122 0.28 10.79 2.61
C ALA A 122 -0.43 9.58 3.25
N LEU A 123 0.29 8.86 4.10
CA LEU A 123 -0.21 7.70 4.84
C LEU A 123 -0.65 8.11 6.25
N GLY A 124 -1.70 7.46 6.75
CA GLY A 124 -2.16 7.62 8.12
C GLY A 124 -2.43 6.27 8.76
N ILE A 125 -1.83 6.02 9.93
CA ILE A 125 -2.03 4.79 10.69
C ILE A 125 -2.20 5.20 12.16
N GLY A 126 -3.42 5.11 12.71
CA GLY A 126 -3.71 5.66 14.04
C GLY A 126 -3.37 7.14 14.13
N ALA A 127 -2.46 7.50 15.05
CA ALA A 127 -1.90 8.84 15.24
C ALA A 127 -0.64 9.14 14.40
N THR A 128 -0.08 8.14 13.72
CA THR A 128 1.02 8.29 12.76
C THR A 128 0.51 8.88 11.44
N HIS A 129 1.26 9.84 10.91
CA HIS A 129 1.08 10.45 9.60
C HIS A 129 2.42 10.53 8.87
N LEU A 130 2.54 9.85 7.73
CA LEU A 130 3.75 9.84 6.91
C LEU A 130 3.49 10.60 5.63
N VAL A 131 4.36 11.55 5.30
CA VAL A 131 4.30 12.32 4.05
C VAL A 131 5.62 12.18 3.31
N GLY A 132 5.58 11.93 2.00
CA GLY A 132 6.78 11.89 1.16
C GLY A 132 6.70 10.91 -0.01
N THR A 133 7.71 10.05 -0.17
CA THR A 133 7.78 9.07 -1.27
C THR A 133 8.24 7.70 -0.79
N LEU A 134 7.79 6.65 -1.47
CA LEU A 134 8.09 5.26 -1.16
C LEU A 134 8.47 4.51 -2.45
N ASP A 135 9.53 3.72 -2.42
CA ASP A 135 9.90 2.73 -3.44
C ASP A 135 9.96 1.38 -2.73
N MET A 136 9.34 0.35 -3.30
CA MET A 136 9.36 -1.01 -2.81
C MET A 136 9.74 -1.94 -3.94
N ASP A 137 10.71 -2.84 -3.71
CA ASP A 137 11.19 -3.84 -4.66
C ASP A 137 11.40 -5.17 -3.95
N GLY A 138 10.67 -6.22 -4.35
CA GLY A 138 10.79 -7.57 -3.76
C GLY A 138 9.49 -8.17 -3.19
N LEU A 139 8.37 -7.47 -3.28
CA LEU A 139 7.07 -8.04 -2.89
C LEU A 139 6.69 -9.24 -3.77
N PRO A 140 5.90 -10.20 -3.27
CA PRO A 140 5.19 -10.21 -1.99
C PRO A 140 6.04 -10.66 -0.80
N ASP A 141 7.30 -11.04 -1.00
CA ASP A 141 8.19 -11.38 0.11
C ASP A 141 8.61 -10.10 0.85
N PHE A 142 7.79 -9.71 1.82
CA PHE A 142 8.00 -8.50 2.60
C PHE A 142 9.30 -8.53 3.42
N MET A 143 9.84 -9.72 3.74
CA MET A 143 11.10 -9.84 4.48
C MET A 143 12.31 -9.54 3.59
N GLU A 144 12.22 -9.88 2.31
CA GLU A 144 13.25 -9.61 1.30
C GLU A 144 12.99 -8.33 0.49
N THR A 145 11.96 -7.56 0.83
CA THR A 145 11.62 -6.32 0.12
C THR A 145 12.58 -5.19 0.50
N PHE A 146 13.26 -4.63 -0.50
CA PHE A 146 14.05 -3.42 -0.38
C PHE A 146 13.14 -2.20 -0.43
N ILE A 147 13.31 -1.30 0.54
CA ILE A 147 12.46 -0.12 0.72
C ILE A 147 13.31 1.14 0.68
N ILE A 148 12.88 2.10 -0.15
CA ILE A 148 13.36 3.49 -0.11
C ILE A 148 12.21 4.36 0.34
N LEU A 149 12.28 4.91 1.54
CA LEU A 149 11.24 5.78 2.10
C LEU A 149 11.84 7.14 2.39
N ASN A 150 11.35 8.18 1.72
CA ASN A 150 11.72 9.57 1.99
C ASN A 150 10.56 10.25 2.70
N LEU A 151 10.82 10.77 3.90
CA LEU A 151 9.83 11.40 4.75
C LEU A 151 10.08 12.90 4.87
N GLN A 152 8.99 13.65 4.81
CA GLN A 152 8.94 15.10 4.96
C GLN A 152 7.79 15.42 5.93
N ASP A 153 8.03 16.29 6.91
CA ASP A 153 7.07 16.76 7.92
C ASP A 153 6.17 15.65 8.51
N SER A 154 6.75 14.47 8.69
CA SER A 154 6.02 13.27 9.07
C SER A 154 5.90 13.19 10.59
N ARG A 155 4.74 12.77 11.10
CA ARG A 155 4.51 12.55 12.52
C ARG A 155 4.46 11.05 12.80
N LEU A 156 5.32 10.56 13.67
CA LEU A 156 5.41 9.16 14.05
C LEU A 156 4.90 8.96 15.47
N ASN A 157 4.15 7.88 15.68
CA ASN A 157 3.89 7.33 17.00
C ASN A 157 4.26 5.85 16.96
N PHE A 158 5.27 5.46 17.74
CA PHE A 158 5.80 4.10 17.70
C PHE A 158 4.79 3.02 18.07
N ARG A 159 3.75 3.35 18.84
CA ARG A 159 2.67 2.41 19.15
C ARG A 159 1.88 2.02 17.90
N ASP A 160 1.67 2.96 16.99
CA ASP A 160 0.98 2.68 15.72
C ASP A 160 1.81 1.82 14.76
N LEU A 161 3.13 1.84 14.95
CA LEU A 161 4.12 1.12 14.16
C LEU A 161 4.66 -0.11 14.88
N ALA A 162 3.99 -0.58 15.93
CA ALA A 162 4.42 -1.73 16.74
C ALA A 162 4.68 -2.98 15.89
N PHE A 163 3.97 -3.16 14.78
CA PHE A 163 4.15 -4.28 13.84
C PHE A 163 5.54 -4.32 13.17
N LEU A 164 6.29 -3.21 13.19
CA LEU A 164 7.65 -3.12 12.67
C LEU A 164 8.72 -3.53 13.70
N TYR A 165 8.37 -3.64 14.98
CA TYR A 165 9.33 -3.79 16.07
C TYR A 165 9.00 -4.99 16.96
N ASN A 166 10.03 -5.61 17.54
CA ASN A 166 9.82 -6.54 18.65
C ASN A 166 9.48 -5.77 19.95
N GLU A 167 8.93 -6.46 20.94
CA GLU A 167 8.50 -5.85 22.21
C GLU A 167 9.62 -5.09 22.93
N LYS A 168 10.85 -5.62 22.92
CA LYS A 168 12.00 -5.00 23.59
C LYS A 168 12.35 -3.64 22.97
N THR A 169 12.34 -3.54 21.64
CA THR A 169 12.58 -2.28 20.92
C THR A 169 11.40 -1.33 21.12
N LEU A 170 10.17 -1.82 21.01
CA LEU A 170 8.98 -1.01 21.20
C LEU A 170 8.94 -0.37 22.60
N ASN A 171 9.23 -1.12 23.67
CA ASN A 171 9.29 -0.61 25.05
C ASN A 171 10.32 0.51 25.25
N ARG A 172 11.36 0.57 24.40
CA ARG A 172 12.37 1.63 24.43
C ARG A 172 11.94 2.87 23.64
N LEU A 173 11.12 2.67 22.60
CA LEU A 173 10.67 3.74 21.70
C LEU A 173 9.36 4.38 22.18
N GLU A 174 8.45 3.63 22.82
CA GLU A 174 7.17 4.15 23.31
C GLU A 174 7.29 5.40 24.20
N PRO A 175 8.26 5.50 25.15
CA PRO A 175 8.42 6.69 25.98
C PRO A 175 8.75 7.97 25.20
N MET A 176 9.23 7.87 23.95
CA MET A 176 9.52 9.03 23.10
C MET A 176 8.25 9.76 22.66
N GLY A 177 7.08 9.12 22.77
CA GLY A 177 5.81 9.70 22.37
C GLY A 177 5.75 9.96 20.86
N ALA A 178 5.05 11.04 20.48
CA ALA A 178 4.93 11.43 19.09
C ALA A 178 6.13 12.28 18.65
N LEU A 179 6.75 11.90 17.54
CA LEU A 179 7.91 12.60 16.96
C LEU A 179 7.56 13.19 15.60
N THR A 180 8.12 14.35 15.29
CA THR A 180 8.16 14.86 13.92
C THR A 180 9.48 14.44 13.28
N MET A 181 9.44 13.96 12.04
CA MET A 181 10.60 13.42 11.35
C MET A 181 10.64 13.85 9.88
N ASN A 182 11.82 14.32 9.50
CA ASN A 182 12.31 14.42 8.13
C ASN A 182 13.45 13.42 8.00
N GLY A 183 13.53 12.68 6.89
CA GLY A 183 14.64 11.73 6.72
C GLY A 183 14.43 10.72 5.61
N GLN A 184 15.46 9.91 5.39
CA GLN A 184 15.44 8.84 4.41
C GLN A 184 15.72 7.50 5.11
N PHE A 185 14.90 6.52 4.80
CA PHE A 185 15.16 5.12 5.09
C PHE A 185 15.52 4.42 3.79
N LEU A 186 16.59 3.64 3.82
CA LEU A 186 17.08 2.83 2.71
C LEU A 186 17.50 1.47 3.26
N GLY A 187 16.80 0.42 2.88
CA GLY A 187 17.15 -0.93 3.30
C GLY A 187 15.98 -1.90 3.32
N TYR A 188 16.24 -3.09 3.87
CA TYR A 188 15.23 -4.12 4.08
C TYR A 188 14.53 -3.92 5.43
N ARG A 189 13.38 -4.59 5.63
CA ARG A 189 12.76 -4.65 6.96
C ARG A 189 13.82 -5.08 7.98
N PRO A 190 14.00 -4.36 9.10
CA PRO A 190 14.94 -4.80 10.13
C PRO A 190 14.50 -6.17 10.69
N ILE A 191 15.19 -7.25 10.29
CA ILE A 191 15.10 -8.53 11.00
C ILE A 191 15.84 -8.32 12.30
N LEU A 192 15.14 -7.83 13.33
CA LEU A 192 15.72 -7.76 14.68
C LEU A 192 15.61 -9.15 15.32
N SER A 193 16.38 -10.11 14.78
CA SER A 193 16.73 -11.34 15.49
C SER A 193 17.44 -10.96 16.79
N PRO A 194 17.16 -11.61 17.93
CA PRO A 194 17.84 -11.32 19.19
C PRO A 194 19.36 -11.60 19.16
N THR A 195 19.89 -12.17 18.09
CA THR A 195 21.26 -12.69 18.03
C THR A 195 22.09 -12.34 16.78
N GLU A 196 21.60 -11.56 15.82
CA GLU A 196 22.42 -11.21 14.65
C GLU A 196 22.42 -9.72 14.34
N THR A 197 23.57 -9.09 14.58
CA THR A 197 23.95 -7.81 13.98
C THR A 197 24.42 -8.08 12.56
N SER A 198 23.52 -8.01 11.57
CA SER A 198 23.97 -7.89 10.17
C SER A 198 24.51 -6.49 9.93
N PRO A 199 25.74 -6.34 9.38
CA PRO A 199 26.36 -5.03 9.17
C PRO A 199 25.75 -4.20 8.02
N GLU A 200 24.77 -4.73 7.27
CA GLU A 200 24.23 -4.06 6.07
C GLU A 200 22.98 -3.20 6.30
N ASN A 201 22.40 -3.19 7.51
CA ASN A 201 21.29 -2.28 7.82
C ASN A 201 21.81 -0.89 8.23
N SER A 202 22.31 -0.13 7.26
CA SER A 202 22.64 1.28 7.48
C SER A 202 21.35 2.11 7.55
N VAL A 203 20.81 2.31 8.75
CA VAL A 203 19.73 3.29 8.96
C VAL A 203 20.37 4.66 9.15
N ALA A 204 20.52 5.41 8.06
CA ALA A 204 20.99 6.80 8.11
C ALA A 204 19.83 7.72 8.55
N PHE A 205 19.60 7.82 9.86
CA PHE A 205 18.78 8.90 10.40
C PHE A 205 19.58 10.21 10.30
N VAL A 206 19.18 11.09 9.40
CA VAL A 206 19.66 12.49 9.40
C VAL A 206 18.56 13.36 10.02
N PRO A 207 18.57 13.57 11.35
CA PRO A 207 17.65 14.53 11.95
C PRO A 207 18.04 15.94 11.50
N THR A 208 17.13 16.63 10.83
CA THR A 208 17.23 18.09 10.69
C THR A 208 16.53 18.72 11.89
N SER A 209 17.31 19.28 12.81
CA SER A 209 16.81 20.16 13.88
C SER A 209 16.28 21.46 13.27
N THR A 210 15.12 21.89 13.76
CA THR A 210 14.60 23.24 13.55
C THR A 210 15.40 24.27 14.34
#